data_AF-A0A447PAQ7-F1
#
_entry.id   AF-A0A447PAQ7-F1
#
_cell.length_a   1.000
_cell.length_b   1.000
_cell.length_c   1.000
_cell.angle_alpha   90.00
_cell.angle_beta   90.00
_cell.angle_gamma   90.00
#
_symmetry.space_group_name_H-M   'P 1'
#
loop_
_entity.id
_entity.type
_entity.pdbx_description
1 polymer ?
#
loop_
_entity_poly.entity_id
_entity_poly.type
_entity_poly.pdbx_seq_one_letter_code
_entity_poly.pdbx_strand_id
1 'polypeptide(L)'
;MPCVMAGVMPLGNRNVQTVLAEEMADAAQSAMLAAIGFDADLLLQTLELTDGLDMPDQSRARLHKAIGAVLSESNPASALNHLNHALQLDPRCGVEKRQTAAGAQTAQ
;
A
#
# COMPACT_ATOMS: atom_id res chain seq x y z
N MET A 1 23.14 6.52 -4.24
CA MET A 1 22.85 5.08 -4.33
C MET A 1 22.34 4.61 -2.97
N PRO A 2 21.02 4.49 -2.75
CA PRO A 2 20.53 3.86 -1.54
C PRO A 2 20.41 2.35 -1.77
N CYS A 3 21.11 1.61 -0.94
CA CYS A 3 21.00 0.17 -0.78
C CYS A 3 19.55 -0.20 -0.41
N VAL A 4 18.84 -0.84 -1.34
CA VAL A 4 17.58 -1.52 -1.05
C VAL A 4 17.92 -2.72 -0.16
N MET A 5 17.81 -2.51 1.15
CA MET A 5 17.71 -3.61 2.11
C MET A 5 16.31 -4.20 1.97
N ALA A 6 16.09 -4.93 0.87
CA ALA A 6 14.94 -5.77 0.66
C ALA A 6 14.94 -6.82 1.77
N GLY A 7 14.18 -6.53 2.83
CA GLY A 7 13.85 -7.48 3.88
C GLY A 7 13.01 -8.60 3.27
N VAL A 8 13.68 -9.58 2.68
CA VAL A 8 13.09 -10.87 2.34
C VAL A 8 12.61 -11.51 3.65
N MET A 9 11.30 -11.46 3.89
CA MET A 9 10.66 -12.26 4.94
C MET A 9 10.52 -13.72 4.46
N PRO A 10 10.60 -14.70 5.38
CA PRO A 10 10.87 -16.09 5.06
C PRO A 10 9.71 -16.80 4.33
N LEU A 11 10.10 -17.82 3.58
CA LEU A 11 9.34 -18.63 2.64
C LEU A 11 8.09 -19.31 3.25
N GLY A 12 6.97 -18.60 3.29
CA GLY A 12 5.64 -19.18 3.47
C GLY A 12 4.80 -18.90 2.23
N ASN A 13 4.76 -19.85 1.29
CA ASN A 13 3.90 -19.85 0.10
C ASN A 13 4.09 -18.64 -0.85
N ARG A 14 5.11 -18.69 -1.72
CA ARG A 14 5.36 -17.69 -2.78
C ARG A 14 4.28 -17.75 -3.88
N ASN A 15 3.08 -17.27 -3.58
CA ASN A 15 2.05 -17.08 -4.59
C ASN A 15 2.33 -15.77 -5.37
N VAL A 16 2.13 -15.81 -6.69
CA VAL A 16 2.43 -14.69 -7.63
C VAL A 16 1.77 -13.37 -7.18
N GLN A 17 0.55 -13.48 -6.73
CA GLN A 17 -0.31 -12.48 -6.08
C GLN A 17 0.34 -11.79 -4.88
N THR A 18 0.99 -12.52 -3.96
CA THR A 18 1.70 -11.93 -2.81
C THR A 18 2.86 -11.07 -3.30
N VAL A 19 3.67 -11.62 -4.22
CA VAL A 19 4.80 -10.90 -4.81
C VAL A 19 4.32 -9.67 -5.57
N LEU A 20 3.25 -9.80 -6.35
CA LEU A 20 2.67 -8.70 -7.10
C LEU A 20 2.18 -7.57 -6.18
N ALA A 21 1.47 -7.89 -5.11
CA ALA A 21 1.01 -6.88 -4.15
C ALA A 21 2.18 -6.18 -3.45
N GLU A 22 3.24 -6.90 -3.10
CA GLU A 22 4.44 -6.31 -2.50
C GLU A 22 5.17 -5.39 -3.47
N GLU A 23 5.41 -5.83 -4.71
CA GLU A 23 6.11 -5.04 -5.73
C GLU A 23 5.29 -3.80 -6.13
N MET A 24 3.96 -3.91 -6.26
CA MET A 24 3.08 -2.77 -6.56
C MET A 24 3.05 -1.76 -5.40
N ALA A 25 3.00 -2.23 -4.16
CA ALA A 25 3.08 -1.35 -3.00
C ALA A 25 4.44 -0.65 -2.89
N ASP A 26 5.54 -1.35 -3.20
CA ASP A 26 6.89 -0.77 -3.23
C ASP A 26 7.06 0.22 -4.39
N ALA A 27 6.56 -0.10 -5.57
CA ALA A 27 6.57 0.78 -6.74
C ALA A 27 5.79 2.09 -6.46
N ALA A 28 4.60 1.99 -5.86
CA ALA A 28 3.83 3.16 -5.46
C ALA A 28 4.55 3.98 -4.36
N GLN A 29 5.18 3.30 -3.40
CA GLN A 29 6.00 3.97 -2.38
C GLN A 29 7.20 4.71 -2.99
N SER A 30 7.92 4.06 -3.90
CA SER A 30 9.05 4.63 -4.62
C SER A 30 8.62 5.81 -5.49
N ALA A 31 7.47 5.71 -6.14
CA ALA A 31 6.88 6.80 -6.93
C ALA A 31 6.55 8.02 -6.06
N MET A 32 5.89 7.81 -4.91
CA MET A 32 5.64 8.87 -3.93
C MET A 32 6.94 9.52 -3.42
N LEU A 33 7.97 8.73 -3.13
CA LEU A 33 9.28 9.25 -2.70
C LEU A 33 9.97 10.06 -3.80
N ALA A 34 9.78 9.67 -5.05
CA ALA A 34 10.25 10.41 -6.21
C ALA A 34 9.32 11.58 -6.61
N ALA A 35 8.22 11.81 -5.87
CA ALA A 35 7.17 12.77 -6.20
C ALA A 35 6.64 12.62 -7.65
N ILE A 36 6.72 11.42 -8.20
CA ILE A 36 6.09 11.06 -9.47
C ILE A 36 4.73 10.46 -9.12
N GLY A 37 3.66 11.02 -9.69
CA GLY A 37 2.31 10.49 -9.47
C GLY A 37 2.26 9.00 -9.82
N PHE A 38 1.55 8.23 -9.02
CA PHE A 38 1.29 6.82 -9.29
C PHE A 38 -0.17 6.62 -9.63
N ASP A 39 -0.49 5.70 -10.54
CA ASP A 39 -1.86 5.45 -10.94
C ASP A 39 -2.54 4.53 -9.91
N ALA A 40 -3.56 5.06 -9.22
CA ALA A 40 -4.32 4.29 -8.23
C ALA A 40 -5.09 3.12 -8.86
N ASP A 41 -5.46 3.24 -10.15
CA ASP A 41 -6.22 2.22 -10.86
C ASP A 41 -5.42 0.93 -11.00
N LEU A 42 -4.10 1.02 -11.22
CA LEU A 42 -3.21 -0.14 -11.26
C LEU A 42 -3.16 -0.89 -9.92
N LEU A 43 -3.20 -0.15 -8.80
CA LEU A 43 -3.22 -0.75 -7.47
C LEU A 43 -4.59 -1.39 -7.17
N LEU A 44 -5.68 -0.77 -7.58
CA LEU A 44 -7.03 -1.30 -7.45
C LEU A 44 -7.23 -2.56 -8.29
N GLN A 45 -6.78 -2.56 -9.55
CA GLN A 45 -6.77 -3.77 -10.39
C GLN A 45 -5.95 -4.89 -9.75
N THR A 46 -4.79 -4.56 -9.17
CA THR A 46 -3.98 -5.56 -8.43
C THR A 46 -4.74 -6.11 -7.23
N LEU A 47 -5.47 -5.27 -6.50
CA LEU A 47 -6.29 -5.70 -5.38
C LEU A 47 -7.39 -6.64 -5.85
N GLU A 48 -8.12 -6.30 -6.92
CA GLU A 48 -9.17 -7.15 -7.48
C GLU A 48 -8.63 -8.49 -8.00
N LEU A 49 -7.49 -8.48 -8.69
CA LEU A 49 -6.83 -9.70 -9.18
C LEU A 49 -6.33 -10.61 -8.06
N THR A 50 -6.12 -10.05 -6.88
CA THR A 50 -5.67 -10.78 -5.69
C THR A 50 -6.79 -11.01 -4.67
N ASP A 51 -7.97 -10.50 -4.95
CA ASP A 51 -9.19 -10.74 -4.17
C ASP A 51 -9.63 -12.20 -4.36
N GLY A 52 -9.99 -12.86 -3.27
CA GLY A 52 -10.34 -14.28 -3.27
C GLY A 52 -9.15 -15.26 -3.38
N LEU A 53 -7.93 -14.76 -3.46
CA LEU A 53 -6.74 -15.59 -3.41
C LEU A 53 -6.05 -15.56 -2.03
N ASP A 54 -5.29 -16.61 -1.71
CA ASP A 54 -4.62 -16.81 -0.41
C ASP A 54 -3.41 -15.87 -0.25
N MET A 55 -3.73 -14.60 0.01
CA MET A 55 -2.78 -13.53 0.28
C MET A 55 -2.71 -13.27 1.79
N PRO A 56 -1.50 -13.22 2.38
CA PRO A 56 -1.36 -12.93 3.80
C PRO A 56 -1.79 -11.48 4.11
N ASP A 57 -2.45 -11.29 5.26
CA ASP A 57 -3.03 -10.00 5.67
C ASP A 57 -2.00 -8.86 5.67
N GLN A 58 -0.74 -9.16 6.01
CA GLN A 58 0.38 -8.20 5.95
C GLN A 58 0.65 -7.64 4.54
N SER A 59 0.53 -8.46 3.49
CA SER A 59 0.71 -8.00 2.11
C SER A 59 -0.52 -7.24 1.62
N ARG A 60 -1.72 -7.71 2.00
CA ARG A 60 -2.99 -7.04 1.68
C ARG A 60 -3.08 -5.66 2.33
N ALA A 61 -2.67 -5.54 3.59
CA ALA A 61 -2.61 -4.27 4.31
C ALA A 61 -1.65 -3.27 3.65
N ARG A 62 -0.48 -3.73 3.19
CA ARG A 62 0.48 -2.88 2.45
C ARG A 62 -0.10 -2.34 1.15
N LEU A 63 -0.82 -3.16 0.38
CA LEU A 63 -1.47 -2.75 -0.86
C LEU A 63 -2.56 -1.69 -0.59
N HIS A 64 -3.44 -1.94 0.37
CA HIS A 64 -4.47 -0.96 0.77
C HIS A 64 -3.89 0.36 1.26
N LYS A 65 -2.76 0.31 1.98
CA LYS A 65 -2.04 1.51 2.41
C LYS A 65 -1.48 2.30 1.24
N ALA A 66 -0.93 1.63 0.23
CA ALA A 66 -0.44 2.28 -0.99
C ALA A 66 -1.59 2.94 -1.77
N ILE A 67 -2.71 2.23 -1.95
CA ILE A 67 -3.93 2.76 -2.58
C ILE A 67 -4.41 4.01 -1.85
N GLY A 68 -4.54 3.94 -0.53
CA GLY A 68 -4.97 5.08 0.28
C GLY A 68 -4.01 6.27 0.19
N ALA A 69 -2.71 6.02 0.14
CA ALA A 69 -1.72 7.10 0.01
C ALA A 69 -1.81 7.81 -1.36
N VAL A 70 -1.99 7.06 -2.45
CA VAL A 70 -2.15 7.63 -3.80
C VAL A 70 -3.50 8.35 -3.94
N LEU A 71 -4.58 7.75 -3.42
CA LEU A 71 -5.91 8.36 -3.44
C LEU A 71 -6.01 9.56 -2.51
N SER A 72 -5.12 9.74 -1.54
CA SER A 72 -5.22 10.86 -0.60
C SER A 72 -5.20 12.22 -1.31
N GLU A 73 -4.47 12.35 -2.41
CA GLU A 73 -4.38 13.60 -3.17
C GLU A 73 -5.60 13.84 -4.07
N SER A 74 -6.24 12.78 -4.58
CA SER A 74 -7.39 12.90 -5.49
C SER A 74 -8.75 12.79 -4.77
N ASN A 75 -8.86 11.89 -3.80
CA ASN A 75 -10.10 11.53 -3.13
C ASN A 75 -9.85 11.05 -1.67
N PRO A 76 -9.72 11.98 -0.71
CA PRO A 76 -9.36 11.67 0.67
C PRO A 76 -10.42 10.82 1.40
N ALA A 77 -11.70 10.91 1.02
CA ALA A 77 -12.76 10.10 1.61
C ALA A 77 -12.58 8.60 1.31
N SER A 78 -12.23 8.27 0.06
CA SER A 78 -11.95 6.89 -0.35
C SER A 78 -10.63 6.39 0.24
N ALA A 79 -9.62 7.26 0.28
CA ALA A 79 -8.32 6.95 0.88
C ALA A 79 -8.43 6.48 2.34
N LEU A 80 -9.21 7.19 3.16
CA LEU A 80 -9.41 6.84 4.56
C LEU A 80 -10.09 5.48 4.74
N ASN A 81 -11.04 5.14 3.86
CA ASN A 81 -11.71 3.84 3.93
C ASN A 81 -10.72 2.69 3.66
N HIS A 82 -9.87 2.84 2.64
CA HIS A 82 -8.82 1.86 2.34
C HIS A 82 -7.76 1.77 3.44
N LEU A 83 -7.37 2.90 4.04
CA LEU A 83 -6.45 2.90 5.19
C LEU A 83 -7.05 2.23 6.42
N ASN A 84 -8.35 2.41 6.67
CA ASN A 84 -9.04 1.74 7.77
C ASN A 84 -9.05 0.22 7.55
N HIS A 85 -9.33 -0.24 6.33
CA HIS A 85 -9.23 -1.65 5.98
C HIS A 85 -7.80 -2.20 6.16
N ALA A 86 -6.78 -1.45 5.77
CA ALA A 86 -5.38 -1.85 6.00
C ALA A 86 -5.07 -2.05 7.49
N LEU A 87 -5.55 -1.14 8.35
CA LEU A 87 -5.36 -1.20 9.81
C LEU A 87 -6.12 -2.37 10.46
N GLN A 88 -7.29 -2.71 9.93
CA GLN A 88 -8.05 -3.88 10.40
C GLN A 88 -7.35 -5.20 10.06
N LEU A 89 -6.70 -5.27 8.91
CA LEU A 89 -5.98 -6.47 8.44
C LEU A 89 -4.66 -6.66 9.18
N ASP A 90 -3.85 -5.61 9.28
CA ASP A 90 -2.60 -5.66 10.03
C ASP A 90 -2.44 -4.43 10.94
N PRO A 91 -2.75 -4.56 12.24
CA PRO A 91 -2.56 -3.46 13.20
C PRO A 91 -1.08 -3.11 13.39
N ARG A 92 -0.16 -3.96 12.91
CA ARG A 92 1.29 -3.75 12.94
C ARG A 92 1.85 -3.12 11.65
N CYS A 93 1.00 -2.72 10.69
CA CYS A 93 1.40 -2.31 9.34
C CYS A 93 2.23 -1.00 9.27
N GLY A 94 2.75 -0.51 10.39
CA GLY A 94 3.66 0.64 10.45
C GLY A 94 3.06 1.85 9.74
N VAL A 95 1.76 2.05 9.90
CA VAL A 95 1.01 3.14 9.27
C VAL A 95 1.36 4.48 9.94
N GLU A 96 2.16 4.45 11.01
CA GLU A 96 2.56 5.56 11.87
C GLU A 96 3.46 6.61 11.20
N LYS A 97 4.19 6.29 10.12
CA LYS A 97 5.14 7.25 9.50
C LYS A 97 4.69 7.91 8.20
N ARG A 98 3.58 7.50 7.59
CA ARG A 98 3.10 8.12 6.33
C ARG A 98 1.68 8.69 6.36
N GLN A 99 0.83 8.30 7.31
CA GLN A 99 -0.49 8.92 7.49
C GLN A 99 -0.40 10.39 7.93
N THR A 100 0.69 10.77 8.59
CA THR A 100 0.93 12.13 9.08
C THR A 100 1.15 13.16 7.97
N ALA A 101 1.44 12.74 6.74
CA ALA A 101 1.49 13.64 5.58
C ALA A 101 0.13 13.73 4.86
N ALA A 102 -0.59 12.61 4.73
CA ALA A 102 -1.90 12.54 4.08
C ALA A 102 -3.03 13.24 4.88
N GLY A 103 -2.96 13.21 6.22
CA GLY A 103 -3.88 13.93 7.10
C GLY A 103 -3.54 15.40 7.34
N ALA A 104 -2.42 15.90 6.81
CA ALA A 104 -1.99 17.29 7.03
C ALA A 104 -2.65 18.31 6.07
N GLN A 105 -3.46 17.86 5.11
CA GLN A 105 -4.16 18.75 4.16
C GLN A 105 -5.61 19.08 4.55
N THR A 106 -6.12 18.63 5.71
CA THR A 106 -7.44 19.03 6.22
C THR A 106 -7.39 20.13 7.28
N ALA A 107 -6.33 20.94 7.32
CA ALA A 107 -6.31 22.15 8.15
C ALA A 107 -5.59 23.30 7.43
N GLN A 108 -6.29 23.90 6.46
CA GLN A 108 -6.22 25.34 6.19
C GLN A 108 -7.50 25.83 5.50
#